data_AF-A0A414NY97-F1
#
_entry.id   AF-A0A414NY97-F1
#
_cell.length_a   1.000
_cell.length_b   1.000
_cell.length_c   1.000
_cell.angle_alpha   90.00
_cell.angle_beta   90.00
_cell.angle_gamma   90.00
#
_symmetry.space_group_name_H-M   'P 1'
#
loop_
_entity.id
_entity.type
_entity.pdbx_description
1 polymer ?
#
loop_
_entity_poly.entity_id
_entity_poly.type
_entity_poly.pdbx_seq_one_letter_code
_entity_poly.pdbx_strand_id
1 'polypeptide(L)'
;MANVKTYKMEPETSEKLQKICEELNLTWDGTFQTLANLYMQQKAIGALPERGMEVKEFQSLLNRVSEAFTYALTVNADAEERIRQEFAKKFAAQQQDLAAEKTRADLAAKAAKEAELRAKEQEGQAKTLREQMEKLTRDLSHAKEDARLAAKAQADSLADKERLNALQAQKIAALTKENEACREQAAAAKEVQAKADELHRSLEAAEQARRQAEAQVEKLRRALEEKEQEMKARTNALEEQYTHEKRMLLMKAENERQSAVLTVKSEYAARIESLQEKYMEKLAATYNAEKQKQPDAQAPAEEGKAADPE
;
A
#
# COMPACT_ATOMS: atom_id res chain seq x y z
N MET A 1 -112.27 -112.57 -70.97
CA MET A 1 -112.62 -111.44 -70.07
C MET A 1 -112.77 -112.02 -68.66
N ALA A 2 -112.17 -111.42 -67.64
CA ALA A 2 -112.36 -111.87 -66.27
C ALA A 2 -113.78 -111.49 -65.78
N ASN A 3 -114.41 -112.38 -65.01
CA ASN A 3 -115.77 -112.16 -64.49
C ASN A 3 -115.71 -111.15 -63.33
N VAL A 4 -115.86 -109.86 -63.63
CA VAL A 4 -115.85 -108.79 -62.62
C VAL A 4 -117.12 -108.87 -61.79
N LYS A 5 -117.02 -109.40 -60.57
CA LYS A 5 -118.10 -109.37 -59.58
C LYS A 5 -118.07 -108.05 -58.82
N THR A 6 -119.05 -107.19 -59.07
CA THR A 6 -119.25 -105.96 -58.29
C THR A 6 -119.99 -106.28 -56.99
N TYR A 7 -119.38 -106.04 -55.85
CA TYR A 7 -120.02 -106.17 -54.54
C TYR A 7 -120.72 -104.86 -54.17
N LYS A 8 -122.02 -104.90 -53.84
CA LYS A 8 -122.69 -103.78 -53.17
C LYS A 8 -122.37 -103.85 -51.68
N MET A 9 -121.84 -102.76 -51.14
CA MET A 9 -121.65 -102.56 -49.70
C MET A 9 -122.61 -101.46 -49.22
N GLU A 10 -122.97 -101.48 -47.94
CA GLU A 10 -123.70 -100.34 -47.37
C GLU A 10 -122.81 -99.08 -47.32
N PRO A 11 -123.40 -97.87 -47.45
CA PRO A 11 -122.63 -96.62 -47.47
C PRO A 11 -121.67 -96.45 -46.28
N GLU A 12 -122.12 -96.70 -45.05
CA GLU A 12 -121.27 -96.62 -43.86
C GLU A 12 -120.05 -97.56 -43.93
N THR A 13 -120.24 -98.78 -44.44
CA THR A 13 -119.16 -99.75 -44.57
C THR A 13 -118.15 -99.29 -45.62
N SER A 14 -118.65 -98.71 -46.73
CA SER A 14 -117.79 -98.11 -47.76
C SER A 14 -116.98 -96.93 -47.23
N GLU A 15 -117.60 -96.02 -46.46
CA GLU A 15 -116.90 -94.87 -45.87
C GLU A 15 -115.82 -95.29 -44.86
N LYS A 16 -116.13 -96.26 -43.98
CA LYS A 16 -115.17 -96.79 -43.00
C LYS A 16 -113.96 -97.42 -43.70
N LEU A 17 -114.18 -98.20 -44.76
CA LEU A 17 -113.11 -98.82 -45.54
C LEU A 17 -112.31 -97.79 -46.36
N GLN A 18 -112.97 -96.74 -46.87
CA GLN A 18 -112.29 -95.67 -47.59
C GLN A 18 -111.35 -94.87 -46.68
N LYS A 19 -111.77 -94.54 -45.45
CA LYS A 19 -110.88 -93.92 -44.45
C LYS A 19 -109.64 -94.78 -44.17
N ILE A 20 -109.80 -96.10 -44.06
CA ILE A 20 -108.66 -97.02 -43.87
C ILE A 20 -107.73 -97.02 -45.09
N CYS A 21 -108.27 -96.91 -46.32
CA CYS A 21 -107.45 -96.75 -47.53
C CYS A 21 -106.63 -95.45 -47.48
N GLU A 22 -107.24 -94.34 -47.04
CA GLU A 22 -106.60 -93.01 -46.96
C GLU A 22 -105.56 -92.94 -45.83
N GLU A 23 -105.89 -93.43 -44.62
CA GLU A 23 -105.01 -93.41 -43.43
C GLU A 23 -103.78 -94.33 -43.58
N LEU A 24 -103.94 -95.50 -44.21
CA LEU A 24 -102.85 -96.44 -44.48
C LEU A 24 -102.18 -96.21 -45.85
N ASN A 25 -102.71 -95.28 -46.65
CA ASN A 25 -102.25 -94.95 -48.00
C ASN A 25 -102.21 -96.17 -48.95
N LEU A 26 -103.29 -96.98 -48.92
CA LEU A 26 -103.45 -98.23 -49.66
C LEU A 26 -104.56 -98.13 -50.72
N THR A 27 -104.46 -98.94 -51.77
CA THR A 27 -105.57 -99.17 -52.71
C THR A 27 -106.68 -99.99 -52.04
N TRP A 28 -107.90 -99.93 -52.57
CA TRP A 28 -109.00 -100.79 -52.12
C TRP A 28 -108.64 -102.28 -52.06
N ASP A 29 -107.93 -102.78 -53.07
CA ASP A 29 -107.44 -104.17 -53.11
C ASP A 29 -106.41 -104.45 -52.00
N GLY A 30 -105.45 -103.54 -51.80
CA GLY A 30 -104.48 -103.62 -50.70
C GLY A 30 -105.13 -103.53 -49.30
N THR A 31 -106.20 -102.76 -49.16
CA THR A 31 -106.99 -102.64 -47.93
C THR A 31 -107.81 -103.92 -47.67
N PHE A 32 -108.46 -104.50 -48.68
CA PHE A 32 -109.14 -105.78 -48.53
C PHE A 32 -108.15 -106.92 -48.24
N GLN A 33 -106.99 -106.94 -48.88
CA GLN A 33 -105.93 -107.91 -48.60
C GLN A 33 -105.40 -107.76 -47.15
N THR A 34 -105.18 -106.52 -46.70
CA THR A 34 -104.78 -106.21 -45.32
C THR A 34 -105.84 -106.62 -44.31
N LEU A 35 -107.12 -106.36 -44.57
CA LEU A 35 -108.23 -106.77 -43.71
C LEU A 35 -108.47 -108.28 -43.71
N ALA A 36 -108.30 -108.95 -44.85
CA ALA A 36 -108.35 -110.41 -44.93
C ALA A 36 -107.20 -111.06 -44.14
N ASN A 37 -105.99 -110.50 -44.24
CA ASN A 37 -104.84 -110.92 -43.44
C ASN A 37 -105.07 -110.67 -41.94
N LEU A 38 -105.55 -109.47 -41.55
CA LEU A 38 -105.93 -109.16 -40.16
C LEU A 38 -107.01 -110.10 -39.63
N TYR A 39 -108.04 -110.40 -40.42
CA TYR A 39 -109.09 -111.35 -40.04
C TYR A 39 -108.56 -112.78 -39.91
N MET A 40 -107.68 -113.22 -40.82
CA MET A 40 -106.99 -114.53 -40.72
C MET A 40 -106.08 -114.59 -39.49
N GLN A 41 -105.38 -113.50 -39.18
CA GLN A 41 -104.48 -113.37 -38.02
C GLN A 41 -105.27 -113.34 -36.70
N GLN A 42 -106.38 -112.61 -36.65
CA GLN A 42 -107.31 -112.57 -35.52
C GLN A 42 -108.02 -113.91 -35.31
N LYS A 43 -108.37 -114.61 -36.41
CA LYS A 43 -108.89 -115.98 -36.37
C LYS A 43 -107.83 -116.99 -35.90
N ALA A 44 -106.57 -116.83 -36.29
CA ALA A 44 -105.46 -117.66 -35.81
C ALA A 44 -105.17 -117.43 -34.32
N ILE A 45 -105.25 -116.18 -33.85
CA ILE A 45 -105.18 -115.83 -32.42
C ILE A 45 -106.36 -116.47 -31.65
N GLY A 46 -107.58 -116.41 -32.21
CA GLY A 46 -108.76 -117.05 -31.62
C GLY A 46 -108.74 -118.59 -31.64
N ALA A 47 -107.97 -119.20 -32.53
CA ALA A 47 -107.84 -120.66 -32.66
C ALA A 47 -106.78 -121.29 -31.74
N LEU A 48 -105.98 -120.48 -31.03
CA LEU A 48 -104.93 -120.93 -30.10
C LEU A 48 -105.10 -120.29 -28.71
N PRO A 49 -106.10 -120.72 -27.91
CA PRO A 49 -106.36 -120.15 -26.57
C PRO A 49 -105.14 -120.21 -25.63
N GLU A 50 -104.29 -121.23 -25.78
CA GLU A 50 -103.10 -121.45 -24.93
C GLU A 50 -101.98 -120.43 -25.20
N ARG A 51 -101.94 -119.77 -26.37
CA ARG A 51 -100.91 -118.76 -26.71
C ARG A 51 -101.27 -117.32 -26.31
N GLY A 52 -102.38 -117.13 -25.60
CA GLY A 52 -102.81 -115.81 -25.12
C GLY A 52 -101.83 -115.13 -24.16
N MET A 53 -100.95 -115.89 -23.49
CA MET A 53 -99.85 -115.30 -22.71
C MET A 53 -98.71 -114.78 -23.60
N GLU A 54 -98.23 -115.58 -24.57
CA GLU A 54 -97.13 -115.20 -25.48
C GLU A 54 -97.42 -113.88 -26.23
N VAL A 55 -98.68 -113.70 -26.68
CA VAL A 55 -99.11 -112.46 -27.35
C VAL A 55 -99.11 -111.26 -26.40
N LYS A 56 -99.52 -111.44 -25.13
CA LYS A 56 -99.48 -110.38 -24.11
C LYS A 56 -98.05 -110.05 -23.69
N GLU A 57 -97.17 -111.04 -23.58
CA GLU A 57 -95.75 -110.83 -23.32
C GLU A 57 -95.09 -110.06 -24.46
N PHE A 58 -95.36 -110.42 -25.72
CA PHE A 58 -94.86 -109.68 -26.87
C PHE A 58 -95.37 -108.23 -26.90
N GLN A 59 -96.66 -107.99 -26.63
CA GLN A 59 -97.21 -106.63 -26.51
C GLN A 59 -96.57 -105.87 -25.33
N SER A 60 -96.32 -106.52 -24.19
CA SER A 60 -95.64 -105.89 -23.06
C SER A 60 -94.19 -105.53 -23.38
N LEU A 61 -93.49 -106.36 -24.14
CA LEU A 61 -92.14 -106.06 -24.63
C LEU A 61 -92.15 -104.91 -25.64
N LEU A 62 -93.12 -104.89 -26.57
CA LEU A 62 -93.28 -103.81 -27.55
C LEU A 62 -93.54 -102.46 -26.87
N ASN A 63 -94.44 -102.43 -25.90
CA ASN A 63 -94.73 -101.23 -25.10
C ASN A 63 -93.49 -100.77 -24.34
N ARG A 64 -92.76 -101.69 -23.69
CA ARG A 64 -91.53 -101.38 -22.94
C ARG A 64 -90.39 -100.89 -23.82
N VAL A 65 -90.29 -101.37 -25.07
CA VAL A 65 -89.36 -100.84 -26.08
C VAL A 65 -89.76 -99.44 -26.52
N SER A 66 -91.06 -99.18 -26.70
CA SER A 66 -91.59 -97.85 -27.05
C SER A 66 -91.38 -96.81 -25.93
N GLU A 67 -91.61 -97.21 -24.67
CA GLU A 67 -91.31 -96.41 -23.47
C GLU A 67 -89.80 -96.11 -23.37
N ALA A 68 -88.95 -97.12 -23.53
CA ALA A 68 -87.49 -96.96 -23.50
C ALA A 68 -86.98 -96.05 -24.63
N PHE A 69 -87.56 -96.14 -25.83
CA PHE A 69 -87.23 -95.26 -26.96
C PHE A 69 -87.65 -93.81 -26.69
N THR A 70 -88.88 -93.59 -26.20
CA THR A 70 -89.38 -92.26 -25.84
C THR A 70 -88.52 -91.63 -24.74
N TYR A 71 -88.19 -92.40 -23.70
CA TYR A 71 -87.29 -91.97 -22.63
C TYR A 71 -85.89 -91.61 -23.13
N ALA A 72 -85.31 -92.43 -24.03
CA ALA A 72 -84.00 -92.14 -24.63
C ALA A 72 -84.01 -90.84 -25.47
N LEU A 73 -85.10 -90.55 -26.19
CA LEU A 73 -85.27 -89.28 -26.89
C LEU A 73 -85.36 -88.09 -25.92
N THR A 74 -86.13 -88.21 -24.83
CA THR A 74 -86.21 -87.15 -23.80
C THR A 74 -84.84 -86.90 -23.15
N VAL A 75 -84.13 -87.95 -22.73
CA VAL A 75 -82.80 -87.82 -22.11
C VAL A 75 -81.78 -87.19 -23.06
N ASN A 76 -81.83 -87.51 -24.37
CA ASN A 76 -80.98 -86.85 -25.36
C ASN A 76 -81.33 -85.37 -25.55
N ALA A 77 -82.62 -85.01 -25.62
CA ALA A 77 -83.05 -83.62 -25.72
C ALA A 77 -82.61 -82.79 -24.49
N ASP A 78 -82.79 -83.34 -23.29
CA ASP A 78 -82.33 -82.72 -22.03
C ASP A 78 -80.79 -82.60 -21.98
N ALA A 79 -80.07 -83.60 -22.51
CA ALA A 79 -78.61 -83.56 -22.60
C ALA A 79 -78.11 -82.49 -23.58
N GLU A 80 -78.71 -82.37 -24.76
CA GLU A 80 -78.41 -81.34 -25.75
C GLU A 80 -78.70 -79.94 -25.21
N GLU A 81 -79.85 -79.74 -24.56
CA GLU A 81 -80.21 -78.44 -23.98
C GLU A 81 -79.28 -78.06 -22.81
N ARG A 82 -78.91 -79.03 -21.95
CA ARG A 82 -77.88 -78.80 -20.92
C ARG A 82 -76.52 -78.43 -21.53
N ILE A 83 -76.11 -79.10 -22.61
CA ILE A 83 -74.87 -78.76 -23.33
C ILE A 83 -74.96 -77.35 -23.91
N ARG A 84 -76.07 -76.98 -24.55
CA ARG A 84 -76.31 -75.65 -25.11
C ARG A 84 -76.24 -74.56 -24.03
N GLN A 85 -76.85 -74.79 -22.88
CA GLN A 85 -76.79 -73.85 -21.74
C GLN A 85 -75.39 -73.70 -21.17
N GLU A 86 -74.63 -74.78 -21.00
CA GLU A 86 -73.24 -74.71 -20.53
C GLU A 86 -72.31 -74.02 -21.54
N PHE A 87 -72.51 -74.23 -22.84
CA PHE A 87 -71.81 -73.46 -23.87
C PHE A 87 -72.17 -71.97 -23.83
N ALA A 88 -73.46 -71.64 -23.71
CA ALA A 88 -73.91 -70.24 -23.61
C ALA A 88 -73.32 -69.53 -22.37
N LYS A 89 -73.31 -70.18 -21.20
CA LYS A 89 -72.66 -69.67 -19.97
C LYS A 89 -71.16 -69.44 -20.18
N LYS A 90 -70.44 -70.43 -20.71
CA LYS A 90 -68.99 -70.32 -20.95
C LYS A 90 -68.65 -69.24 -21.97
N PHE A 91 -69.45 -69.11 -23.03
CA PHE A 91 -69.26 -68.08 -24.04
C PHE A 91 -69.55 -66.67 -23.49
N ALA A 92 -70.58 -66.51 -22.67
CA ALA A 92 -70.86 -65.24 -21.99
C ALA A 92 -69.73 -64.86 -21.01
N ALA A 93 -69.24 -65.81 -20.22
CA ALA A 93 -68.09 -65.60 -19.34
C ALA A 93 -66.83 -65.21 -20.13
N GLN A 94 -66.51 -65.92 -21.22
CA GLN A 94 -65.38 -65.58 -22.09
C GLN A 94 -65.50 -64.20 -22.74
N GLN A 95 -66.71 -63.76 -23.12
CA GLN A 95 -66.91 -62.38 -23.61
C GLN A 95 -66.69 -61.35 -22.50
N GLN A 96 -67.14 -61.62 -21.28
CA GLN A 96 -66.94 -60.75 -20.13
C GLN A 96 -65.45 -60.63 -19.77
N ASP A 97 -64.73 -61.75 -19.71
CA ASP A 97 -63.29 -61.80 -19.45
C ASP A 97 -62.51 -61.05 -20.55
N LEU A 98 -62.87 -61.25 -21.83
CA LEU A 98 -62.25 -60.55 -22.95
C LEU A 98 -62.50 -59.03 -22.91
N ALA A 99 -63.69 -58.60 -22.47
CA ALA A 99 -64.00 -57.19 -22.29
C ALA A 99 -63.25 -56.57 -21.09
N ALA A 100 -63.13 -57.32 -19.99
CA ALA A 100 -62.37 -56.91 -18.83
C ALA A 100 -60.87 -56.77 -19.16
N GLU A 101 -60.29 -57.74 -19.87
CA GLU A 101 -58.87 -57.74 -20.20
C GLU A 101 -58.52 -56.67 -21.26
N LYS A 102 -59.40 -56.41 -22.24
CA LYS A 102 -59.28 -55.23 -23.12
C LYS A 102 -59.27 -53.93 -22.32
N THR A 103 -60.22 -53.76 -21.40
CA THR A 103 -60.28 -52.57 -20.52
C THR A 103 -59.00 -52.41 -19.71
N ARG A 104 -58.47 -53.52 -19.18
CA ARG A 104 -57.22 -53.54 -18.41
C ARG A 104 -56.00 -53.18 -19.26
N ALA A 105 -55.92 -53.70 -20.49
CA ALA A 105 -54.87 -53.36 -21.44
C ALA A 105 -54.90 -51.87 -21.84
N ASP A 106 -56.08 -51.29 -22.10
CA ASP A 106 -56.24 -49.88 -22.41
C ASP A 106 -55.83 -48.96 -21.24
N LEU A 107 -56.18 -49.34 -20.00
CA LEU A 107 -55.76 -48.62 -18.80
C LEU A 107 -54.24 -48.71 -18.58
N ALA A 108 -53.65 -49.89 -18.77
CA ALA A 108 -52.20 -50.08 -18.69
C ALA A 108 -51.45 -49.27 -19.77
N ALA A 109 -51.96 -49.23 -21.00
CA ALA A 109 -51.39 -48.44 -22.09
C ALA A 109 -51.48 -46.93 -21.84
N LYS A 110 -52.56 -46.44 -21.21
CA LYS A 110 -52.67 -45.04 -20.77
C LYS A 110 -51.68 -44.71 -19.66
N ALA A 111 -51.61 -45.55 -18.62
CA ALA A 111 -50.67 -45.38 -17.51
C ALA A 111 -49.20 -45.39 -17.98
N ALA A 112 -48.86 -46.25 -18.94
CA ALA A 112 -47.53 -46.30 -19.54
C ALA A 112 -47.18 -44.99 -20.28
N LYS A 113 -48.11 -44.43 -21.06
CA LYS A 113 -47.91 -43.14 -21.76
C LYS A 113 -47.78 -41.97 -20.79
N GLU A 114 -48.56 -41.94 -19.71
CA GLU A 114 -48.43 -40.92 -18.66
C GLU A 114 -47.09 -41.03 -17.91
N ALA A 115 -46.63 -42.24 -17.63
CA ALA A 115 -45.32 -42.48 -17.03
C ALA A 115 -44.17 -42.03 -17.96
N GLU A 116 -44.26 -42.31 -19.27
CA GLU A 116 -43.28 -41.86 -20.27
C GLU A 116 -43.22 -40.34 -20.38
N LEU A 117 -44.38 -39.66 -20.37
CA LEU A 117 -44.46 -38.19 -20.35
C LEU A 117 -43.79 -37.61 -19.11
N ARG A 118 -44.14 -38.12 -17.91
CA ARG A 118 -43.51 -37.68 -16.65
C ARG A 118 -42.01 -37.93 -16.61
N ALA A 119 -41.54 -39.05 -17.17
CA ALA A 119 -40.12 -39.34 -17.27
C ALA A 119 -39.38 -38.32 -18.15
N LYS A 120 -39.96 -37.94 -19.30
CA LYS A 120 -39.41 -36.90 -20.20
C LYS A 120 -39.43 -35.51 -19.55
N GLU A 121 -40.48 -35.17 -18.81
CA GLU A 121 -40.55 -33.92 -18.04
C GLU A 121 -39.46 -33.86 -16.96
N GLN A 122 -39.27 -34.95 -16.20
CA GLN A 122 -38.22 -35.05 -15.19
C GLN A 122 -36.81 -35.02 -15.79
N GLU A 123 -36.59 -35.66 -16.95
CA GLU A 123 -35.31 -35.58 -17.67
C GLU A 123 -35.00 -34.15 -18.13
N GLY A 124 -36.01 -33.44 -18.67
CA GLY A 124 -35.90 -32.03 -19.03
C GLY A 124 -35.54 -31.14 -17.85
N GLN A 125 -36.26 -31.28 -16.73
CA GLN A 125 -35.98 -30.55 -15.48
C GLN A 125 -34.56 -30.85 -14.95
N ALA A 126 -34.16 -32.13 -14.94
CA ALA A 126 -32.82 -32.55 -14.51
C ALA A 126 -31.72 -31.98 -15.41
N LYS A 127 -31.96 -31.84 -16.71
CA LYS A 127 -31.03 -31.18 -17.64
C LYS A 127 -30.89 -29.69 -17.34
N THR A 128 -32.01 -28.96 -17.20
CA THR A 128 -31.98 -27.54 -16.84
C THR A 128 -31.29 -27.29 -15.49
N LEU A 129 -31.53 -28.14 -14.49
CA LEU A 129 -30.85 -28.04 -13.19
C LEU A 129 -29.34 -28.29 -13.30
N ARG A 130 -28.89 -29.23 -14.14
CA ARG A 130 -27.45 -29.43 -14.42
C ARG A 130 -26.83 -28.21 -15.08
N GLU A 131 -27.48 -27.64 -16.10
CA GLU A 131 -27.00 -26.43 -16.77
C GLU A 131 -26.89 -25.23 -15.82
N GLN A 132 -27.86 -25.08 -14.89
CA GLN A 132 -27.82 -24.06 -13.83
C GLN A 132 -26.68 -24.32 -12.83
N MET A 133 -26.47 -25.57 -12.40
CA MET A 133 -25.36 -25.94 -11.50
C MET A 133 -23.99 -25.70 -12.15
N GLU A 134 -23.81 -26.03 -13.42
CA GLU A 134 -22.59 -25.72 -14.16
C GLU A 134 -22.34 -24.21 -14.25
N LYS A 135 -23.38 -23.44 -14.57
CA LYS A 135 -23.28 -21.97 -14.63
C LYS A 135 -22.87 -21.39 -13.27
N LEU A 136 -23.59 -21.74 -12.20
CA LEU A 136 -23.28 -21.28 -10.84
C LEU A 136 -21.87 -21.70 -10.40
N THR A 137 -21.39 -22.88 -10.82
CA THR A 137 -20.02 -23.33 -10.53
C THR A 137 -18.98 -22.47 -11.26
N ARG A 138 -19.22 -22.11 -12.52
CA ARG A 138 -18.35 -21.18 -13.28
C ARG A 138 -18.38 -19.78 -12.66
N ASP A 139 -19.56 -19.23 -12.39
CA ASP A 139 -19.74 -17.90 -11.79
C ASP A 139 -19.05 -17.80 -10.41
N LEU A 140 -19.16 -18.84 -9.57
CA LEU A 140 -18.48 -18.94 -8.28
C LEU A 140 -16.95 -19.10 -8.41
N SER A 141 -16.46 -19.75 -9.48
CA SER A 141 -15.03 -19.83 -9.78
C SER A 141 -14.47 -18.47 -10.20
N HIS A 142 -15.18 -17.73 -11.06
CA HIS A 142 -14.81 -16.37 -11.45
C HIS A 142 -14.81 -15.42 -10.26
N ALA A 143 -15.89 -15.38 -9.46
CA ALA A 143 -15.98 -14.52 -8.29
C ALA A 143 -14.87 -14.77 -7.25
N LYS A 144 -14.41 -16.03 -7.11
CA LYS A 144 -13.25 -16.36 -6.26
C LYS A 144 -11.94 -15.81 -6.80
N GLU A 145 -11.71 -15.90 -8.11
CA GLU A 145 -10.49 -15.36 -8.72
C GLU A 145 -10.48 -13.83 -8.72
N ASP A 146 -11.61 -13.18 -9.01
CA ASP A 146 -11.76 -11.73 -8.93
C ASP A 146 -11.49 -11.23 -7.49
N ALA A 147 -12.04 -11.90 -6.48
CA ALA A 147 -11.77 -11.60 -5.08
C ALA A 147 -10.28 -11.81 -4.71
N ARG A 148 -9.62 -12.83 -5.26
CA ARG A 148 -8.18 -13.09 -5.07
C ARG A 148 -7.32 -12.00 -5.70
N LEU A 149 -7.66 -11.56 -6.91
CA LEU A 149 -6.97 -10.48 -7.62
C LEU A 149 -7.17 -9.14 -6.91
N ALA A 150 -8.39 -8.83 -6.45
CA ALA A 150 -8.68 -7.63 -5.66
C ALA A 150 -7.91 -7.62 -4.33
N ALA A 151 -7.89 -8.73 -3.59
CA ALA A 151 -7.13 -8.86 -2.35
C ALA A 151 -5.62 -8.69 -2.58
N LYS A 152 -5.08 -9.24 -3.68
CA LYS A 152 -3.68 -9.04 -4.06
C LYS A 152 -3.38 -7.57 -4.37
N ALA A 153 -4.19 -6.93 -5.20
CA ALA A 153 -4.01 -5.51 -5.55
C ALA A 153 -4.09 -4.59 -4.31
N GLN A 154 -4.95 -4.92 -3.34
CA GLN A 154 -5.03 -4.22 -2.07
C GLN A 154 -3.77 -4.44 -1.21
N ALA A 155 -3.23 -5.65 -1.15
CA ALA A 155 -1.99 -5.95 -0.43
C ALA A 155 -0.78 -5.24 -1.06
N ASP A 156 -0.64 -5.28 -2.39
CA ASP A 156 0.41 -4.58 -3.13
C ASP A 156 0.32 -3.06 -2.88
N SER A 157 -0.89 -2.47 -2.90
CA SER A 157 -1.11 -1.05 -2.60
C SER A 157 -0.81 -0.66 -1.14
N LEU A 158 -1.01 -1.56 -0.18
CA LEU A 158 -0.62 -1.34 1.22
C LEU A 158 0.90 -1.37 1.38
N ALA A 159 1.59 -2.33 0.76
CA ALA A 159 3.05 -2.43 0.79
C ALA A 159 3.72 -1.17 0.18
N ASP A 160 3.19 -0.65 -0.92
CA ASP A 160 3.68 0.61 -1.52
C ASP A 160 3.47 1.82 -0.59
N LYS A 161 2.33 1.89 0.12
CA LYS A 161 2.07 2.95 1.12
C LYS A 161 3.00 2.85 2.32
N GLU A 162 3.24 1.65 2.83
CA GLU A 162 4.18 1.42 3.93
C GLU A 162 5.60 1.81 3.53
N ARG A 163 6.02 1.46 2.30
CA ARG A 163 7.32 1.86 1.75
C ARG A 163 7.44 3.38 1.59
N LEU A 164 6.39 4.05 1.12
CA LEU A 164 6.36 5.50 1.00
C LEU A 164 6.41 6.18 2.37
N ASN A 165 5.65 5.68 3.36
CA ASN A 165 5.69 6.18 4.73
C ASN A 165 7.08 5.99 5.37
N ALA A 166 7.74 4.86 5.14
CA ALA A 166 9.11 4.62 5.62
C ALA A 166 10.11 5.62 5.01
N LEU A 167 10.02 5.88 3.70
CA LEU A 167 10.85 6.89 3.01
C LEU A 167 10.57 8.32 3.50
N GLN A 168 9.31 8.66 3.76
CA GLN A 168 8.93 9.94 4.35
C GLN A 168 9.48 10.09 5.78
N ALA A 169 9.33 9.07 6.62
CA ALA A 169 9.88 9.07 7.98
C ALA A 169 11.42 9.21 7.99
N GLN A 170 12.11 8.50 7.09
CA GLN A 170 13.56 8.64 6.91
C GLN A 170 13.95 10.06 6.48
N LYS A 171 13.20 10.66 5.55
CA LYS A 171 13.48 12.03 5.08
C LYS A 171 13.17 13.09 6.14
N ILE A 172 12.13 12.92 6.94
CA ILE A 172 11.84 13.77 8.09
C ILE A 172 13.00 13.68 9.11
N ALA A 173 13.42 12.47 9.49
CA ALA A 173 14.53 12.29 10.43
C ALA A 173 15.85 12.92 9.93
N ALA A 174 16.15 12.81 8.63
CA ALA A 174 17.30 13.47 8.02
C ALA A 174 17.20 15.01 8.09
N LEU A 175 16.05 15.57 7.70
CA LEU A 175 15.81 17.02 7.74
C LEU A 175 15.79 17.59 9.17
N THR A 176 15.30 16.83 10.16
CA THR A 176 15.36 17.20 11.58
C THR A 176 16.82 17.31 12.03
N LYS A 177 17.64 16.29 11.75
CA LYS A 177 19.07 16.30 12.09
C LYS A 177 19.85 17.41 11.39
N GLU A 178 19.52 17.71 10.13
CA GLU A 178 20.10 18.84 9.38
C GLU A 178 19.71 20.19 10.00
N ASN A 179 18.44 20.36 10.39
CA ASN A 179 17.99 21.57 11.09
C ASN A 179 18.66 21.74 12.47
N GLU A 180 18.88 20.65 13.21
CA GLU A 180 19.62 20.67 14.48
C GLU A 180 21.07 21.12 14.25
N ALA A 181 21.77 20.52 13.30
CA ALA A 181 23.14 20.91 12.95
C ALA A 181 23.23 22.38 12.47
N CYS A 182 22.29 22.86 11.66
CA CYS A 182 22.23 24.26 11.26
C CYS A 182 21.96 25.21 12.44
N ARG A 183 21.15 24.80 13.43
CA ARG A 183 20.92 25.59 14.66
C ARG A 183 22.16 25.64 15.54
N GLU A 184 22.89 24.54 15.69
CA GLU A 184 24.16 24.50 16.40
C GLU A 184 25.21 25.39 15.73
N GLN A 185 25.35 25.32 14.41
CA GLN A 185 26.24 26.22 13.65
C GLN A 185 25.83 27.69 13.80
N ALA A 186 24.53 28.01 13.75
CA ALA A 186 24.04 29.37 13.95
C ALA A 186 24.28 29.89 15.38
N ALA A 187 24.23 29.02 16.39
CA ALA A 187 24.57 29.35 17.77
C ALA A 187 26.09 29.61 17.92
N ALA A 188 26.93 28.73 17.36
CA ALA A 188 28.38 28.89 17.36
C ALA A 188 28.82 30.18 16.62
N ALA A 189 28.20 30.48 15.47
CA ALA A 189 28.44 31.73 14.73
C ALA A 189 28.08 32.98 15.56
N LYS A 190 26.99 32.94 16.34
CA LYS A 190 26.62 34.03 17.27
C LYS A 190 27.62 34.19 18.41
N GLU A 191 28.15 33.09 18.97
CA GLU A 191 29.22 33.19 19.98
C GLU A 191 30.50 33.81 19.40
N VAL A 192 30.89 33.39 18.19
CA VAL A 192 32.09 33.94 17.51
C VAL A 192 31.88 35.43 17.22
N GLN A 193 30.70 35.84 16.76
CA GLN A 193 30.38 37.25 16.56
C GLN A 193 30.44 38.04 17.88
N ALA A 194 29.85 37.53 18.96
CA ALA A 194 29.89 38.20 20.27
C ALA A 194 31.33 38.38 20.79
N LYS A 195 32.18 37.36 20.63
CA LYS A 195 33.62 37.41 20.95
C LYS A 195 34.37 38.41 20.06
N ALA A 196 34.02 38.49 18.78
CA ALA A 196 34.60 39.48 17.85
C ALA A 196 34.21 40.92 18.23
N ASP A 197 32.94 41.15 18.57
CA ASP A 197 32.43 42.46 19.02
C ASP A 197 33.09 42.88 20.36
N GLU A 198 33.30 41.94 21.28
CA GLU A 198 34.00 42.18 22.56
C GLU A 198 35.48 42.51 22.35
N LEU A 199 36.18 41.74 21.51
CA LEU A 199 37.57 42.03 21.12
C LEU A 199 37.70 43.39 20.41
N HIS A 200 36.72 43.75 19.58
CA HIS A 200 36.72 45.05 18.89
C HIS A 200 36.60 46.21 19.89
N ARG A 201 35.67 46.15 20.84
CA ARG A 201 35.54 47.15 21.92
C ARG A 201 36.79 47.22 22.80
N SER A 202 37.41 46.08 23.10
CA SER A 202 38.66 46.02 23.85
C SER A 202 39.82 46.68 23.10
N LEU A 203 39.91 46.45 21.78
CA LEU A 203 40.88 47.11 20.92
C LEU A 203 40.66 48.62 20.85
N GLU A 204 39.42 49.08 20.66
CA GLU A 204 39.08 50.51 20.67
C GLU A 204 39.47 51.18 22.00
N ALA A 205 39.17 50.54 23.13
CA ALA A 205 39.55 51.03 24.45
C ALA A 205 41.09 51.08 24.63
N ALA A 206 41.81 50.06 24.16
CA ALA A 206 43.27 50.03 24.17
C ALA A 206 43.88 51.11 23.26
N GLU A 207 43.30 51.37 22.09
CA GLU A 207 43.73 52.46 21.21
C GLU A 207 43.48 53.84 21.83
N GLN A 208 42.33 54.05 22.48
CA GLN A 208 42.05 55.28 23.21
C GLN A 208 43.04 55.49 24.36
N ALA A 209 43.32 54.44 25.15
CA ALA A 209 44.34 54.47 26.19
C ALA A 209 45.75 54.77 25.61
N ARG A 210 46.10 54.19 24.45
CA ARG A 210 47.35 54.46 23.75
C ARG A 210 47.45 55.92 23.32
N ARG A 211 46.40 56.49 22.72
CA ARG A 211 46.35 57.93 22.33
C ARG A 211 46.46 58.85 23.55
N GLN A 212 45.83 58.50 24.67
CA GLN A 212 45.96 59.25 25.92
C GLN A 212 47.39 59.19 26.47
N ALA A 213 48.03 58.02 26.44
CA ALA A 213 49.42 57.85 26.85
C ALA A 213 50.39 58.60 25.92
N GLU A 214 50.21 58.52 24.60
CA GLU A 214 50.97 59.29 23.60
C GLU A 214 50.88 60.80 23.87
N ALA A 215 49.67 61.33 24.13
CA ALA A 215 49.47 62.73 24.47
C ALA A 215 50.08 63.13 25.83
N GLN A 216 50.11 62.22 26.82
CA GLN A 216 50.82 62.46 28.09
C GLN A 216 52.34 62.48 27.88
N VAL A 217 52.88 61.55 27.09
CA VAL A 217 54.31 61.51 26.74
C VAL A 217 54.72 62.76 25.98
N GLU A 218 53.89 63.26 25.05
CA GLU A 218 54.18 64.51 24.35
C GLU A 218 54.17 65.73 25.27
N LYS A 219 53.21 65.82 26.21
CA LYS A 219 53.21 66.86 27.26
C LYS A 219 54.46 66.80 28.13
N LEU A 220 54.87 65.60 28.56
CA LEU A 220 56.08 65.40 29.36
C LEU A 220 57.35 65.76 28.58
N ARG A 221 57.42 65.46 27.27
CA ARG A 221 58.53 65.89 26.40
C ARG A 221 58.62 67.41 26.31
N ARG A 222 57.50 68.11 26.05
CA ARG A 222 57.49 69.58 26.02
C ARG A 222 57.91 70.20 27.37
N ALA A 223 57.41 69.66 28.48
CA ALA A 223 57.81 70.12 29.82
C ALA A 223 59.30 69.85 30.12
N LEU A 224 59.87 68.75 29.59
CA LEU A 224 61.29 68.45 29.68
C LEU A 224 62.12 69.42 28.82
N GLU A 225 61.70 69.69 27.58
CA GLU A 225 62.34 70.66 26.69
C GLU A 225 62.32 72.09 27.29
N GLU A 226 61.19 72.51 27.86
CA GLU A 226 61.07 73.77 28.61
C GLU A 226 62.06 73.81 29.80
N LYS A 227 62.16 72.73 30.58
CA LYS A 227 63.12 72.64 31.69
C LYS A 227 64.58 72.60 31.23
N GLU A 228 64.88 71.96 30.11
CA GLU A 228 66.21 72.00 29.50
C GLU A 228 66.56 73.41 29.02
N GLN A 229 65.61 74.14 28.41
CA GLN A 229 65.80 75.53 28.00
C GLN A 229 65.99 76.45 29.21
N GLU A 230 65.19 76.30 30.26
CA GLU A 230 65.34 77.05 31.52
C GLU A 230 66.70 76.79 32.18
N MET A 231 67.13 75.53 32.24
CA MET A 231 68.45 75.16 32.75
C MET A 231 69.59 75.71 31.89
N LYS A 232 69.49 75.64 30.55
CA LYS A 232 70.46 76.26 29.62
C LYS A 232 70.53 77.78 29.82
N ALA A 233 69.38 78.46 29.89
CA ALA A 233 69.33 79.90 30.14
C ALA A 233 69.95 80.27 31.49
N ARG A 234 69.70 79.47 32.54
CA ARG A 234 70.31 79.66 33.86
C ARG A 234 71.82 79.42 33.86
N THR A 235 72.31 78.43 33.14
CA THR A 235 73.76 78.18 32.95
C THR A 235 74.41 79.34 32.21
N ASN A 236 73.83 79.79 31.09
CA ASN A 236 74.34 80.93 30.32
C ASN A 236 74.39 82.21 31.16
N ALA A 237 73.32 82.52 31.92
CA ALA A 237 73.29 83.67 32.82
C ALA A 237 74.35 83.59 33.93
N LEU A 238 74.66 82.39 34.42
CA LEU A 238 75.72 82.15 35.40
C LEU A 238 77.12 82.32 34.77
N GLU A 239 77.33 81.87 33.53
CA GLU A 239 78.56 82.12 32.77
C GLU A 239 78.74 83.62 32.46
N GLU A 240 77.67 84.34 32.13
CA GLU A 240 77.69 85.80 31.98
C GLU A 240 78.06 86.51 33.30
N GLN A 241 77.51 86.07 34.44
CA GLN A 241 77.92 86.56 35.76
C GLN A 241 79.41 86.29 36.03
N TYR A 242 79.89 85.06 35.88
CA TYR A 242 81.30 84.72 36.09
C TYR A 242 82.25 85.48 35.16
N THR A 243 81.87 85.69 33.89
CA THR A 243 82.70 86.47 32.95
C THR A 243 82.64 87.98 33.20
N HIS A 244 81.57 88.48 33.81
CA HIS A 244 81.48 89.86 34.32
C HIS A 244 82.33 90.04 35.57
N GLU A 245 82.22 89.16 36.57
CA GLU A 245 83.06 89.18 37.78
C GLU A 245 84.54 89.06 37.45
N LYS A 246 84.91 88.15 36.53
CA LYS A 246 86.30 88.02 36.05
C LYS A 246 86.80 89.31 35.39
N ARG A 247 85.97 90.01 34.62
CA ARG A 247 86.31 91.32 34.04
C ARG A 247 86.49 92.38 35.13
N MET A 248 85.61 92.43 36.13
CA MET A 248 85.72 93.35 37.26
C MET A 248 86.98 93.10 38.10
N LEU A 249 87.33 91.83 38.37
CA LEU A 249 88.56 91.44 39.07
C LEU A 249 89.81 91.80 38.28
N LEU A 250 89.83 91.56 36.96
CA LEU A 250 90.94 91.97 36.10
C LEU A 250 91.08 93.49 36.05
N MET A 251 89.98 94.24 35.92
CA MET A 251 90.00 95.70 35.95
C MET A 251 90.51 96.24 37.30
N LYS A 252 90.13 95.60 38.41
CA LYS A 252 90.63 95.95 39.75
C LYS A 252 92.13 95.68 39.88
N ALA A 253 92.61 94.52 39.45
CA ALA A 253 94.03 94.17 39.44
C ALA A 253 94.86 95.07 38.50
N GLU A 254 94.31 95.45 37.35
CA GLU A 254 94.92 96.42 36.41
C GLU A 254 95.05 97.81 37.07
N ASN A 255 94.02 98.25 37.81
CA ASN A 255 94.04 99.52 38.53
C ASN A 255 95.01 99.51 39.72
N GLU A 256 95.05 98.41 40.48
CA GLU A 256 96.06 98.17 41.53
C GLU A 256 97.50 98.17 40.95
N ARG A 257 97.71 97.54 39.77
CA ARG A 257 98.99 97.57 39.04
C ARG A 257 99.35 98.98 38.58
N GLN A 258 98.40 99.75 38.05
CA GLN A 258 98.64 101.14 37.64
C GLN A 258 98.97 102.04 38.83
N SER A 259 98.28 101.86 39.97
CA SER A 259 98.58 102.54 41.22
C SER A 259 100.00 102.21 41.70
N ALA A 260 100.39 100.93 41.72
CA ALA A 260 101.74 100.51 42.10
C ALA A 260 102.82 101.08 41.16
N VAL A 261 102.57 101.14 39.84
CA VAL A 261 103.49 101.77 38.87
C VAL A 261 103.63 103.27 39.11
N LEU A 262 102.57 103.97 39.51
CA LEU A 262 102.64 105.38 39.91
C LEU A 262 103.49 105.56 41.18
N THR A 263 103.32 104.69 42.19
CA THR A 263 104.15 104.69 43.41
C THR A 263 105.63 104.48 43.08
N VAL A 264 105.97 103.46 42.28
CA VAL A 264 107.35 103.20 41.85
C VAL A 264 107.92 104.35 41.03
N LYS A 265 107.13 105.03 40.20
CA LYS A 265 107.56 106.26 39.50
C LYS A 265 107.87 107.40 40.45
N SER A 266 107.05 107.63 41.48
CA SER A 266 107.34 108.66 42.50
C SER A 266 108.58 108.31 43.34
N GLU A 267 108.78 107.03 43.68
CA GLU A 267 109.99 106.56 44.36
C GLU A 267 111.26 106.74 43.49
N TYR A 268 111.18 106.45 42.18
CA TYR A 268 112.28 106.71 41.25
C TYR A 268 112.58 108.20 41.08
N ALA A 269 111.56 109.06 41.05
CA ALA A 269 111.74 110.51 40.99
C ALA A 269 112.47 111.03 42.24
N ALA A 270 111.97 110.68 43.44
CA ALA A 270 112.62 111.03 44.71
C ALA A 270 114.06 110.47 44.82
N ARG A 271 114.32 109.31 44.22
CA ARG A 271 115.67 108.72 44.18
C ARG A 271 116.62 109.47 43.26
N ILE A 272 116.14 110.00 42.13
CA ILE A 272 116.91 110.89 41.24
C ILE A 272 117.22 112.22 41.94
N GLU A 273 116.24 112.83 42.63
CA GLU A 273 116.46 114.05 43.42
C GLU A 273 117.55 113.83 44.50
N SER A 274 117.46 112.73 45.26
CA SER A 274 118.49 112.40 46.27
C SER A 274 119.89 112.09 45.69
N LEU A 275 119.97 111.72 44.41
CA LEU A 275 121.23 111.52 43.69
C LEU A 275 121.83 112.84 43.20
N GLN A 276 120.98 113.80 42.82
CA GLN A 276 121.39 115.16 42.49
C GLN A 276 121.89 115.91 43.74
N GLU A 277 121.18 115.79 44.88
CA GLU A 277 121.66 116.32 46.18
C GLU A 277 123.04 115.77 46.55
N LYS A 278 123.23 114.44 46.50
CA LYS A 278 124.52 113.81 46.83
C LYS A 278 125.65 114.16 45.87
N TYR A 279 125.34 114.55 44.64
CA TYR A 279 126.35 115.08 43.72
C TYR A 279 126.76 116.51 44.09
N MET A 280 125.79 117.35 44.47
CA MET A 280 126.04 118.71 44.95
C MET A 280 126.83 118.72 46.27
N GLU A 281 126.51 117.84 47.23
CA GLU A 281 127.27 117.69 48.47
C GLU A 281 128.74 117.27 48.21
N LYS A 282 128.98 116.37 47.25
CA LYS A 282 130.35 115.97 46.87
C LYS A 282 131.15 117.10 46.21
N LEU A 283 130.52 117.99 45.46
CA LEU A 283 131.16 119.19 44.91
C LEU A 283 131.54 120.19 46.02
N ALA A 284 130.74 120.30 47.09
CA ALA A 284 131.05 121.16 48.23
C ALA A 284 132.15 120.58 49.14
N ALA A 285 132.24 119.25 49.25
CA ALA A 285 133.18 118.58 50.16
C ALA A 285 134.65 118.61 49.71
N THR A 286 134.93 118.64 48.40
CA THR A 286 136.32 118.67 47.90
C THR A 286 136.96 120.06 47.93
N TYR A 287 136.16 121.13 47.85
CA TYR A 287 136.65 122.52 47.83
C TYR A 287 137.29 122.98 49.17
N ASN A 288 137.13 122.21 50.25
CA ASN A 288 137.59 122.56 51.60
C ASN A 288 138.78 121.73 52.13
N ALA A 289 139.38 120.85 51.32
CA ALA A 289 140.49 119.98 51.75
C ALA A 289 141.89 120.38 51.23
N GLU A 290 141.98 121.22 50.19
CA GLU A 290 143.25 121.52 49.50
C GLU A 290 144.04 122.72 50.06
N LYS A 291 144.30 122.75 51.38
CA LYS A 291 145.13 123.82 51.96
C LYS A 291 146.13 123.43 53.05
N GLN A 292 146.83 122.32 52.86
CA GLN A 292 148.22 122.18 53.32
C GLN A 292 149.04 121.27 52.38
N LYS A 293 150.12 121.84 51.79
CA LYS A 293 151.08 121.27 50.82
C LYS A 293 150.65 121.19 49.33
N GLN A 294 151.04 122.25 48.62
CA GLN A 294 151.31 122.35 47.16
C GLN A 294 152.61 121.58 46.77
N PRO A 295 153.03 121.50 45.48
CA PRO A 295 152.47 122.02 44.21
C PRO A 295 152.15 120.87 43.22
N ASP A 296 151.98 120.96 41.88
CA ASP A 296 152.12 121.95 40.77
C ASP A 296 150.92 121.72 39.79
N ALA A 297 150.32 122.65 39.02
CA ALA A 297 150.73 123.69 38.06
C ALA A 297 150.55 123.29 36.57
N GLN A 298 149.62 124.01 35.88
CA GLN A 298 149.49 124.26 34.42
C GLN A 298 149.13 123.04 33.52
N ALA A 299 148.02 123.03 32.74
CA ALA A 299 147.64 123.89 31.60
C ALA A 299 148.59 123.70 30.38
N PRO A 300 148.09 123.45 29.15
CA PRO A 300 147.30 124.45 28.41
C PRO A 300 146.15 123.93 27.49
N ALA A 301 145.40 124.89 26.92
CA ALA A 301 144.91 125.08 25.52
C ALA A 301 144.68 123.87 24.56
N GLU A 302 143.85 123.91 23.51
CA GLU A 302 143.27 125.02 22.71
C GLU A 302 142.12 124.51 21.78
N GLU A 303 141.40 125.41 21.09
CA GLU A 303 140.50 125.17 19.92
C GLU A 303 139.25 124.24 20.10
N GLY A 304 138.15 124.31 19.33
CA GLY A 304 137.74 125.23 18.25
C GLY A 304 137.02 124.53 17.07
N LYS A 305 135.70 124.76 16.88
CA LYS A 305 134.80 124.59 15.68
C LYS A 305 133.33 124.49 16.15
N ALA A 306 132.31 125.15 15.56
CA ALA A 306 131.76 125.12 14.19
C ALA A 306 131.08 123.76 13.84
N ALA A 307 129.89 123.66 13.23
CA ALA A 307 128.88 124.64 12.79
C ALA A 307 127.50 123.94 12.55
N ASP A 308 126.53 124.66 12.00
CA ASP A 308 125.33 124.27 11.21
C ASP A 308 125.56 123.11 10.17
N PRO A 309 124.55 122.60 9.42
CA PRO A 309 123.08 122.86 9.43
C PRO A 309 122.17 121.59 9.28
N GLU A 310 120.88 121.82 8.99
CA GLU A 310 119.74 120.89 8.67
C GLU A 310 119.07 120.12 9.84
#